data_AF-A0A7D5W1L0-F1
#
_entry.id   AF-A0A7D5W1L0-F1
#
_cell.length_a   1.000
_cell.length_b   1.000
_cell.length_c   1.000
_cell.angle_alpha   90.00
_cell.angle_beta   90.00
_cell.angle_gamma   90.00
#
_symmetry.space_group_name_H-M   'P 1'
#
loop_
_entity.id
_entity.type
_entity.pdbx_description
1 polymer ?
#
loop_
_entity_poly.entity_id
_entity_poly.type
_entity_poly.pdbx_seq_one_letter_code
_entity_poly.pdbx_strand_id
1 'polypeptide(L)'
;MAKVTNTHSKTPIGLPDGSVVPPGGTIDVPQWVDYSNRQNLAFYVETGVLVVEGGGAVELSKEELFAKLKALGIEAGKNSSLKSLQERLAEAEVKAKEEAIAKLAEKGIQVGEDVTLEELQAELAKLQ
;
A
#
# COMPACT_ATOMS: atom_id res chain seq x y z
N MET A 1 -3.40 0.91 14.16
CA MET A 1 -2.78 0.06 15.20
C MET A 1 -2.40 -1.24 14.53
N ALA A 2 -1.14 -1.65 14.62
CA ALA A 2 -0.61 -2.83 13.94
C ALA A 2 -0.42 -3.98 14.93
N LYS A 3 -0.96 -5.16 14.66
CA LYS A 3 -0.58 -6.38 15.38
C LYS A 3 0.70 -6.92 14.81
N VAL A 4 1.78 -6.82 15.56
CA VAL A 4 3.10 -7.33 15.19
C VAL A 4 3.31 -8.66 15.91
N THR A 5 3.52 -9.71 15.14
CA THR A 5 3.74 -11.07 15.62
C THR A 5 5.16 -11.50 15.34
N ASN A 6 5.87 -11.98 16.36
CA ASN A 6 7.19 -12.56 16.23
C ASN A 6 7.06 -14.06 15.95
N THR A 7 7.45 -14.50 14.76
CA THR A 7 7.36 -15.93 14.35
C THR A 7 8.51 -16.76 14.92
N HIS A 8 9.54 -16.12 15.46
CA HIS A 8 10.71 -16.77 16.01
C HIS A 8 10.45 -17.31 17.41
N SER A 9 10.90 -18.54 17.69
CA SER A 9 10.58 -19.27 18.94
C SER A 9 11.53 -19.01 20.11
N LYS A 10 12.63 -18.27 19.89
CA LYS A 10 13.71 -18.13 20.89
C LYS A 10 14.14 -16.69 21.17
N THR A 11 14.08 -15.83 20.16
CA THR A 11 14.64 -14.48 20.22
C THR A 11 13.52 -13.45 20.34
N PRO A 12 13.43 -12.72 21.47
CA PRO A 12 12.53 -11.57 21.56
C PRO A 12 13.03 -10.45 20.64
N ILE A 13 12.10 -9.68 20.07
CA ILE A 13 12.41 -8.57 19.17
C ILE A 13 12.06 -7.26 19.85
N GLY A 14 13.08 -6.43 20.06
CA GLY A 14 12.90 -5.07 20.56
C GLY A 14 12.41 -4.16 19.44
N LEU A 15 11.36 -3.40 19.71
CA LEU A 15 10.83 -2.37 18.84
C LEU A 15 11.40 -0.99 19.22
N PRO A 16 11.45 -0.03 18.28
CA PRO A 16 11.99 1.31 18.51
C PRO A 16 11.19 2.15 19.51
N ASP A 17 9.95 1.78 19.79
CA ASP A 17 9.08 2.38 20.81
C ASP A 17 9.44 1.93 22.24
N GLY A 18 10.40 1.00 22.38
CA GLY A 18 10.77 0.37 23.64
C GLY A 18 9.95 -0.86 23.99
N SER A 19 8.93 -1.20 23.20
CA SER A 19 8.16 -2.43 23.34
C SER A 19 8.98 -3.64 22.91
N VAL A 20 8.70 -4.81 23.49
CA VAL A 20 9.37 -6.05 23.13
C VAL A 20 8.33 -7.06 22.69
N VAL A 21 8.46 -7.58 21.47
CA VAL A 21 7.63 -8.67 20.95
C VAL A 21 8.23 -10.00 21.44
N PRO A 22 7.58 -10.72 22.37
CA PRO A 22 8.10 -11.98 22.87
C PRO A 22 8.13 -13.04 21.76
N PRO A 23 9.00 -14.06 21.87
CA PRO A 23 9.08 -15.12 20.87
C PRO A 23 7.74 -15.86 20.73
N GLY A 24 7.24 -15.99 19.50
CA GLY A 24 5.93 -16.58 19.20
C GLY A 24 4.72 -15.72 19.63
N GLY A 25 4.95 -14.50 20.14
CA GLY A 25 3.90 -13.64 20.66
C GLY A 25 3.50 -12.53 19.70
N THR A 26 2.30 -12.00 19.92
CA THR A 26 1.72 -10.88 19.19
C THR A 26 1.56 -9.69 20.12
N ILE A 27 1.89 -8.49 19.63
CA ILE A 27 1.67 -7.23 20.35
C ILE A 27 1.03 -6.19 19.43
N ASP A 28 0.10 -5.41 19.99
CA ASP A 28 -0.49 -4.27 19.30
C ASP A 28 0.43 -3.06 19.40
N VAL A 29 0.82 -2.54 18.24
CA VAL A 29 1.80 -1.47 18.06
C VAL A 29 1.11 -0.29 17.37
N PRO A 30 0.77 0.77 18.10
CA PRO A 30 0.06 1.92 17.53
C PRO A 30 0.89 2.67 16.49
N GLN A 31 2.20 2.84 16.74
CA GLN A 31 3.13 3.64 15.95
C GLN A 31 3.92 2.84 14.90
N TRP A 32 3.45 1.64 14.54
CA TRP A 32 4.19 0.76 13.63
C TRP A 32 4.57 1.42 12.31
N VAL A 33 3.66 2.21 11.73
CA VAL A 33 3.86 2.91 10.45
C VAL A 33 5.04 3.90 10.52
N ASP A 34 5.30 4.50 11.68
CA ASP A 34 6.36 5.50 11.86
C ASP A 34 7.77 4.89 11.74
N TYR A 35 7.90 3.58 11.98
CA TYR A 35 9.20 2.91 11.99
C TYR A 35 9.26 1.59 11.23
N SER A 36 8.17 1.13 10.62
CA SER A 36 8.14 -0.05 9.75
C SER A 36 9.13 0.07 8.58
N ASN A 37 9.38 1.29 8.12
CA ASN A 37 10.31 1.59 7.04
C ASN A 37 11.80 1.58 7.46
N ARG A 38 12.11 1.32 8.74
CA ARG A 38 13.50 1.15 9.17
C ARG A 38 14.06 -0.14 8.59
N GLN A 39 15.30 -0.09 8.10
CA GLN A 39 15.94 -1.20 7.37
C GLN A 39 15.92 -2.54 8.13
N ASN A 40 16.09 -2.51 9.46
CA ASN A 40 16.05 -3.71 10.30
C ASN A 40 14.64 -4.32 10.40
N LEU A 41 13.60 -3.49 10.54
CA LEU A 41 12.22 -3.97 10.66
C LEU A 41 11.66 -4.41 9.31
N ALA A 42 11.94 -3.66 8.25
CA ALA A 42 11.63 -4.06 6.89
C ALA A 42 12.25 -5.41 6.55
N PHE A 43 13.52 -5.63 6.92
CA PHE A 43 14.17 -6.93 6.77
C PHE A 43 13.48 -8.05 7.55
N TYR A 44 13.04 -7.80 8.80
CA TYR A 44 12.33 -8.82 9.57
C TYR A 44 10.95 -9.16 9.00
N VAL A 45 10.25 -8.18 8.43
CA VAL A 45 8.97 -8.43 7.73
C VAL A 45 9.22 -9.21 6.44
N GLU A 46 10.19 -8.79 5.63
CA GLU A 46 10.55 -9.44 4.36
C GLU A 46 11.03 -10.88 4.55
N THR A 47 11.79 -11.14 5.61
CA THR A 47 12.27 -12.49 5.95
C THR A 47 11.23 -13.34 6.69
N GLY A 48 10.06 -12.78 7.01
CA GLY A 48 8.97 -13.47 7.72
C GLY A 48 9.24 -13.70 9.21
N VAL A 49 10.26 -13.06 9.78
CA VAL A 49 10.57 -13.06 11.22
C VAL A 49 9.52 -12.26 12.01
N LEU A 50 8.99 -11.19 11.40
CA LEU A 50 7.87 -10.41 11.92
C LEU A 50 6.70 -10.45 10.93
N VAL A 51 5.51 -10.79 11.42
CA VAL A 51 4.25 -10.72 10.67
C VAL A 51 3.42 -9.59 11.22
N VAL A 52 2.96 -8.69 10.36
CA VAL A 52 2.20 -7.50 10.77
C VAL A 52 0.79 -7.56 10.21
N GLU A 53 -0.21 -7.58 11.08
CA GLU A 53 -1.62 -7.53 10.73
C GLU A 53 -2.23 -6.17 11.12
N GLY A 54 -2.92 -5.48 10.21
CA GLY A 54 -3.63 -4.22 10.52
C GLY A 54 -2.75 -2.96 10.66
N GLY A 55 -1.45 -3.07 10.42
CA GLY A 55 -0.49 -1.99 10.52
C GLY A 55 -0.20 -1.24 9.25
N GLY A 56 -1.20 -0.67 8.59
CA GLY A 56 -1.04 0.44 7.63
C GLY A 56 0.18 0.38 6.70
N ALA A 57 0.48 -0.80 6.17
CA ALA A 57 1.22 -1.05 4.96
C ALA A 57 0.65 -2.39 4.53
N VAL A 58 -0.48 -2.31 3.83
CA VAL A 58 -0.89 -3.42 2.98
C VAL A 58 0.24 -3.51 1.96
N GLU A 59 1.27 -4.29 2.26
CA GLU A 59 2.07 -4.91 1.21
C GLU A 59 1.08 -5.76 0.43
N LEU A 60 0.36 -5.10 -0.48
CA LEU A 60 -0.30 -5.76 -1.59
C LEU A 60 0.79 -6.66 -2.13
N SER A 61 0.61 -7.95 -1.97
CA SER A 61 1.60 -8.93 -2.38
C SER A 61 1.93 -8.63 -3.84
N LYS A 62 3.15 -8.95 -4.28
CA LYS A 62 3.56 -8.70 -5.68
C LYS A 62 2.47 -9.14 -6.68
N GLU A 63 1.82 -10.26 -6.36
CA GLU A 63 0.66 -10.82 -7.06
C GLU A 63 -0.59 -9.93 -7.04
N GLU A 64 -0.93 -9.30 -5.91
CA GLU A 64 -2.03 -8.33 -5.82
C GLU A 64 -1.72 -7.03 -6.56
N LEU A 65 -0.48 -6.55 -6.52
CA LEU A 65 -0.04 -5.42 -7.34
C LEU A 65 -0.11 -5.75 -8.83
N PHE A 66 0.30 -6.96 -9.23
CA PHE A 66 0.12 -7.44 -10.60
C PHE A 66 -1.37 -7.57 -10.96
N ALA A 67 -2.21 -8.06 -10.06
CA ALA A 67 -3.65 -8.18 -10.30
C ALA A 67 -4.31 -6.81 -10.48
N LYS A 68 -3.97 -5.82 -9.65
CA LYS A 68 -4.44 -4.43 -9.78
C LYS A 68 -3.93 -3.75 -11.05
N LEU A 69 -2.64 -3.87 -11.34
CA LEU A 69 -2.05 -3.34 -12.58
C LEU A 69 -2.71 -3.97 -13.80
N LYS A 70 -2.95 -5.29 -13.79
CA LYS A 70 -3.65 -5.99 -14.86
C LYS A 70 -5.11 -5.57 -14.98
N ALA A 71 -5.81 -5.33 -13.86
CA ALA A 71 -7.16 -4.79 -13.87
C ALA A 71 -7.23 -3.39 -14.49
N LEU A 72 -6.18 -2.59 -14.31
CA LEU A 72 -5.98 -1.28 -14.94
C LEU A 72 -5.44 -1.38 -16.38
N GLY A 73 -5.24 -2.59 -16.92
CA GLY A 73 -4.74 -2.80 -18.30
C GLY A 73 -3.22 -2.61 -18.45
N ILE A 74 -2.47 -2.56 -17.36
CA ILE A 74 -1.02 -2.35 -17.35
C ILE A 74 -0.30 -3.68 -17.13
N GLU A 75 0.39 -4.15 -18.16
CA GLU A 75 1.27 -5.31 -18.06
C GLU A 75 2.61 -4.92 -17.42
N ALA A 76 2.84 -5.42 -16.21
CA ALA A 76 4.15 -5.36 -15.60
C ALA A 76 4.91 -6.67 -15.79
N GLY A 77 6.24 -6.58 -15.96
CA GLY A 77 7.10 -7.75 -16.14
C GLY A 77 7.27 -8.50 -14.82
N LYS A 78 7.33 -9.84 -14.85
CA LYS A 78 7.53 -10.67 -13.64
C LYS A 78 8.78 -10.30 -12.82
N ASN A 79 9.77 -9.69 -13.46
CA ASN A 79 11.02 -9.21 -12.84
C ASN A 79 10.93 -7.79 -12.25
N SER A 80 9.80 -7.08 -12.38
CA SER A 80 9.63 -5.75 -11.79
C SER A 80 9.71 -5.82 -10.27
N SER A 81 10.46 -4.92 -9.65
CA SER A 81 10.54 -4.80 -8.19
C SER A 81 9.21 -4.29 -7.62
N LEU A 82 8.89 -4.62 -6.35
CA LEU A 82 7.68 -4.13 -5.67
C LEU A 82 7.53 -2.62 -5.79
N LYS A 83 8.62 -1.87 -5.57
CA LYS A 83 8.67 -0.42 -5.77
C LYS A 83 8.23 0.02 -7.17
N SER A 84 8.69 -0.67 -8.22
CA SER A 84 8.33 -0.34 -9.61
C SER A 84 6.88 -0.69 -9.93
N LEU A 85 6.33 -1.74 -9.33
CA LEU A 85 4.92 -2.08 -9.47
C LEU A 85 4.02 -1.05 -8.78
N GLN A 86 4.37 -0.63 -7.56
CA GLN A 86 3.67 0.43 -6.83
C GLN A 86 3.73 1.76 -7.59
N GLU A 87 4.90 2.13 -8.09
CA GLU A 87 5.09 3.36 -8.86
C GLU A 87 4.24 3.36 -10.14
N ARG A 88 4.20 2.24 -10.87
CA ARG A 88 3.30 2.10 -12.03
C ARG A 88 1.83 2.17 -11.67
N LEU A 89 1.44 1.62 -10.51
CA LEU A 89 0.05 1.65 -10.07
C LEU A 89 -0.34 3.08 -9.72
N ALA A 90 0.51 3.80 -8.99
CA ALA A 90 0.32 5.22 -8.69
C ALA A 90 0.29 6.08 -9.96
N GLU A 91 1.19 5.84 -10.92
CA GLU A 91 1.24 6.57 -12.18
C GLU A 91 -0.01 6.32 -13.03
N ALA A 92 -0.53 5.09 -13.02
CA ALA A 92 -1.79 4.72 -13.66
C ALA A 92 -2.99 5.43 -13.02
N GLU A 93 -3.03 5.44 -11.70
CA GLU A 93 -4.07 6.12 -10.93
C GLU A 93 -4.04 7.63 -11.19
N VAL A 94 -2.85 8.25 -11.20
CA VAL A 94 -2.69 9.67 -11.53
C VAL A 94 -3.15 9.96 -12.96
N LYS A 95 -2.74 9.16 -13.95
CA LYS A 95 -3.23 9.31 -15.34
C LYS A 95 -4.74 9.16 -15.43
N ALA A 96 -5.32 8.18 -14.74
CA ALA A 96 -6.76 8.01 -14.71
C ALA A 96 -7.48 9.19 -14.05
N LYS A 97 -6.89 9.82 -13.01
CA LYS A 97 -7.40 11.06 -12.43
C LYS A 97 -7.34 12.20 -13.45
N GLU A 98 -6.18 12.41 -14.06
CA GLU A 98 -5.97 13.49 -15.02
C GLU A 98 -6.88 13.34 -16.24
N GLU A 99 -7.04 12.15 -16.80
CA GLU A 99 -7.99 11.92 -17.89
C GLU A 99 -9.44 12.16 -17.46
N ALA A 100 -9.83 11.74 -16.26
CA ALA A 100 -11.17 11.96 -15.75
C ALA A 100 -11.43 13.46 -15.51
N ILE A 101 -10.48 14.17 -14.91
CA ILE A 101 -10.51 15.62 -14.71
C ILE A 101 -10.55 16.34 -16.07
N ALA A 102 -9.73 15.95 -17.04
CA ALA A 102 -9.71 16.56 -18.37
C ALA A 102 -11.05 16.40 -19.09
N LYS A 103 -11.65 15.20 -19.04
CA LYS A 103 -12.98 14.93 -19.63
C LYS A 103 -14.11 15.65 -18.89
N LEU A 104 -14.03 15.79 -17.57
CA LEU A 104 -14.98 16.58 -16.79
C LEU A 104 -14.84 18.08 -17.06
N ALA A 105 -13.61 18.58 -17.18
CA ALA A 105 -13.30 19.95 -17.54
C ALA A 105 -13.77 20.29 -18.97
N GLU A 106 -13.62 19.35 -19.92
CA GLU A 106 -14.16 19.49 -21.28
C GLU A 106 -15.70 19.61 -21.28
N LYS A 107 -16.36 18.96 -20.31
CA LYS A 107 -17.81 19.09 -20.07
C LYS A 107 -18.19 20.27 -19.16
N GLY A 108 -17.23 21.09 -18.75
CA GLY A 108 -17.45 22.31 -17.95
C GLY A 108 -17.58 22.09 -16.44
N ILE A 109 -17.16 20.93 -15.90
CA ILE A 109 -17.20 20.62 -14.48
C ILE A 109 -15.82 20.82 -13.87
N GLN A 110 -15.69 21.79 -12.97
CA GLN A 110 -14.47 21.99 -12.17
C GLN A 110 -14.54 21.13 -10.93
N VAL A 111 -13.65 20.13 -10.86
CA VAL A 111 -13.55 19.22 -9.73
C VAL A 111 -12.47 19.73 -8.78
N GLY A 112 -12.79 19.83 -7.49
CA GLY A 112 -11.82 20.25 -6.46
C GLY A 112 -10.73 19.21 -6.26
N GLU A 113 -9.55 19.65 -5.81
CA GLU A 113 -8.35 18.82 -5.58
C GLU A 113 -8.54 17.70 -4.54
N ASP A 114 -9.64 17.75 -3.79
CA ASP A 114 -10.04 16.78 -2.76
C ASP A 114 -10.83 15.56 -3.29
N VAL A 115 -11.17 15.51 -4.58
CA VAL A 115 -12.06 14.47 -5.12
C VAL A 115 -11.30 13.20 -5.51
N THR A 116 -11.84 12.05 -5.12
CA THR A 116 -11.19 10.75 -5.31
C THR A 116 -11.31 10.23 -6.75
N LEU A 117 -10.46 9.27 -7.13
CA LEU A 117 -10.50 8.63 -8.45
C LEU A 117 -11.87 8.04 -8.77
N GLU A 118 -12.48 7.40 -7.79
CA GLU A 118 -13.77 6.73 -7.93
C GLU A 118 -14.89 7.74 -8.18
N GLU A 119 -14.89 8.87 -7.47
CA GLU A 119 -15.87 9.94 -7.68
C GLU A 119 -15.71 10.58 -9.06
N LEU A 120 -14.48 10.92 -9.46
CA LEU A 120 -14.18 11.46 -10.79
C LEU A 120 -14.66 10.52 -11.91
N GLN A 121 -14.39 9.22 -11.79
CA GLN A 121 -14.83 8.23 -12.78
C GLN A 121 -16.35 8.05 -12.77
N ALA A 122 -16.99 8.02 -11.59
CA ALA A 122 -18.43 7.89 -11.47
C ALA A 122 -19.17 9.10 -12.05
N GLU A 123 -18.65 10.30 -11.84
CA GLU A 123 -19.21 11.55 -12.35
C GLU A 123 -19.09 11.63 -13.87
N LEU A 124 -17.94 11.20 -14.41
CA LEU A 124 -17.72 11.04 -15.84
C LEU A 124 -18.67 10.01 -16.46
N ALA A 125 -18.89 8.87 -15.79
CA ALA A 125 -19.81 7.82 -16.24
C ALA A 125 -21.29 8.26 -16.20
N LYS A 126 -21.70 9.11 -15.25
CA LYS A 126 -23.05 9.73 -15.24
C LYS A 126 -23.29 10.66 -16.42
N LEU A 127 -22.23 11.16 -17.04
CA LEU A 127 -22.27 12.11 -18.15
C LEU A 127 -22.12 11.44 -19.52
N GLN A 128 -21.83 10.14 -19.59
CA GLN A 128 -21.89 9.34 -20.82
C GLN A 128 -23.34 8.92 -21.12
#